data_AF-A0AAU5UJN4-F1
#
_entry.id   AF-A0AAU5UJN4-F1
#
_cell.length_a   1.000
_cell.length_b   1.000
_cell.length_c   1.000
_cell.angle_alpha   90.00
_cell.angle_beta   90.00
_cell.angle_gamma   90.00
#
_symmetry.space_group_name_H-M   'P 1'
#
loop_
_entity.id
_entity.type
_entity.pdbx_description
1 polymer ?
#
loop_
_entity_poly.entity_id
_entity_poly.type
_entity_poly.pdbx_seq_one_letter_code
_entity_poly.pdbx_strand_id
1 'polypeptide(L)'
;MRRSAPRSFGRSRRCTTTRRSRCPEVRSIQVGLSGDAVRRYVGEWITSLEDVTAEMQRIRDLAVESPEAAEAELPRERPYPITDELAAQIAATAGAPIQT
;
A
#
# COMPACT_ATOMS: atom_id res chain seq x y z
N MET A 1 -34.19 -35.62 0.59
CA MET A 1 -34.07 -34.58 -0.45
C MET A 1 -34.52 -33.23 0.11
N ARG A 2 -33.60 -32.32 0.46
CA ARG A 2 -33.92 -30.91 0.74
C ARG A 2 -33.05 -30.07 -0.19
N ARG A 3 -33.69 -29.30 -1.08
CA ARG A 3 -33.02 -28.41 -2.03
C ARG A 3 -32.57 -27.15 -1.28
N SER A 4 -31.27 -26.86 -1.33
CA SER A 4 -30.69 -25.63 -0.79
C SER A 4 -31.05 -24.43 -1.70
N ALA A 5 -31.55 -23.36 -1.10
CA ALA A 5 -31.81 -22.08 -1.76
C ALA A 5 -30.50 -21.36 -2.15
N PRO A 6 -30.50 -20.53 -3.20
CA PRO A 6 -29.31 -19.82 -3.66
C PRO A 6 -28.86 -18.77 -2.63
N ARG A 7 -27.56 -18.79 -2.31
CA ARG A 7 -26.92 -17.78 -1.46
C ARG A 7 -26.94 -16.45 -2.19
N SER A 8 -27.73 -15.51 -1.70
CA SER A 8 -27.72 -14.13 -2.15
C SER A 8 -26.35 -13.50 -1.88
N PHE A 9 -25.77 -12.89 -2.92
CA PHE A 9 -24.53 -12.12 -2.86
C PHE A 9 -24.77 -10.90 -1.95
N GLY A 10 -24.34 -11.02 -0.70
CA GLY A 10 -24.58 -10.02 0.34
C GLY A 10 -23.86 -8.70 0.03
N ARG A 11 -24.62 -7.62 -0.06
CA ARG A 11 -24.16 -6.23 0.00
C ARG A 11 -23.06 -6.08 1.05
N SER A 12 -21.95 -5.42 0.70
CA SER A 12 -20.80 -5.21 1.59
C SER A 12 -21.25 -4.64 2.92
N ARG A 13 -21.00 -5.37 4.01
CA ARG A 13 -21.24 -4.89 5.36
C ARG A 13 -20.32 -3.68 5.59
N ARG A 14 -20.92 -2.51 5.85
CA ARG A 14 -20.20 -1.34 6.35
C ARG A 14 -19.43 -1.77 7.60
N CYS A 15 -18.12 -1.52 7.61
CA CYS A 15 -17.31 -1.62 8.81
C CYS A 15 -17.83 -0.57 9.80
N THR A 16 -18.60 -0.98 10.79
CA THR A 16 -19.23 -0.11 11.81
C THR A 16 -18.41 -0.02 13.10
N THR A 17 -17.11 -0.29 13.05
CA THR A 17 -16.27 -0.10 14.23
C THR A 17 -15.71 1.31 14.25
N THR A 18 -16.37 2.16 15.05
CA THR A 18 -15.92 3.49 15.42
C THR A 18 -14.54 3.43 16.10
N ARG A 19 -13.48 3.64 15.34
CA ARG A 19 -12.21 4.18 15.83
C ARG A 19 -11.94 5.42 14.98
N ARG A 20 -12.07 6.62 15.56
CA ARG A 20 -11.75 7.91 14.92
C ARG A 20 -10.24 8.00 14.69
N SER A 21 -9.73 7.18 13.78
CA SER A 21 -8.42 7.39 13.16
C SER A 21 -8.74 8.11 11.85
N ARG A 22 -8.02 9.18 11.53
CA ARG A 22 -8.10 9.78 10.18
C ARG A 22 -7.95 8.64 9.18
N CYS A 23 -8.95 8.43 8.32
CA CYS A 23 -8.76 7.54 7.19
C CYS A 23 -7.72 8.22 6.30
N PRO A 24 -6.56 7.58 6.05
CA PRO A 24 -5.66 8.10 5.02
C PRO A 24 -6.45 8.19 3.71
N GLU A 25 -6.19 9.24 2.92
CA GLU A 25 -6.85 9.45 1.62
C GLU A 25 -6.58 8.27 0.67
N VAL A 26 -5.47 7.57 0.90
CA VAL A 26 -5.06 6.35 0.21
C VAL A 26 -5.39 5.09 1.01
N ARG A 27 -5.79 4.03 0.31
CA ARG A 27 -6.05 2.70 0.88
C ARG A 27 -4.88 1.79 0.59
N SER A 28 -4.39 1.07 1.59
CA SER A 28 -3.42 0.01 1.39
C SER A 28 -4.08 -1.26 0.84
N ILE A 29 -3.33 -2.02 0.05
CA ILE A 29 -3.68 -3.35 -0.42
C ILE A 29 -2.62 -4.33 0.06
N GLN A 30 -3.04 -5.52 0.51
CA GLN A 30 -2.14 -6.63 0.79
C GLN A 30 -2.29 -7.67 -0.33
N VAL A 31 -1.20 -7.96 -1.03
CA VAL A 31 -1.14 -8.95 -2.11
C VAL A 31 -0.18 -10.06 -1.68
N GLY A 32 -0.64 -11.31 -1.69
CA GLY A 32 0.19 -12.48 -1.38
C GLY A 32 0.90 -13.00 -2.62
N LEU A 33 2.20 -13.27 -2.52
CA LEU A 33 2.98 -13.99 -3.53
C LEU A 33 3.18 -15.45 -3.09
N SER A 34 3.14 -16.38 -4.05
CA SER A 34 3.38 -17.81 -3.78
C SER A 34 4.07 -18.49 -4.96
N GLY A 35 4.60 -19.70 -4.72
CA GLY A 35 5.25 -20.52 -5.75
C GLY A 35 6.42 -19.81 -6.43
N ASP A 36 6.41 -19.81 -7.75
CA ASP A 36 7.50 -19.27 -8.57
C ASP A 36 7.66 -17.75 -8.44
N ALA A 37 6.57 -17.03 -8.12
CA ALA A 37 6.61 -15.59 -7.91
C ALA A 37 7.53 -15.22 -6.74
N VAL A 38 7.58 -16.03 -5.68
CA VAL A 38 8.47 -15.79 -4.53
C VAL A 38 9.93 -15.94 -4.94
N ARG A 39 10.25 -16.98 -5.72
CA ARG A 39 11.63 -17.23 -6.16
C ARG A 39 12.14 -16.11 -7.06
N ARG A 40 11.32 -15.66 -8.02
CA ARG A 40 11.65 -14.52 -8.89
C ARG A 40 11.70 -13.21 -8.11
N TYR A 41 10.79 -12.99 -7.17
CA TYR A 41 10.82 -11.80 -6.32
C TYR A 41 12.17 -11.67 -5.60
N VAL A 42 12.61 -12.74 -4.95
CA VAL A 42 13.87 -12.72 -4.17
C VAL A 42 15.11 -12.73 -5.07
N GLY A 43 15.09 -13.49 -6.16
CA GLY A 43 16.29 -13.74 -6.97
C GLY A 43 16.49 -12.81 -8.17
N GLU A 44 15.40 -12.23 -8.70
CA GLU A 44 15.42 -11.57 -10.02
C GLU A 44 14.82 -10.15 -9.99
N TRP A 45 13.82 -9.88 -9.15
CA TRP A 45 13.10 -8.60 -9.18
C TRP A 45 13.66 -7.54 -8.24
N ILE A 46 14.39 -7.92 -7.20
CA ILE A 46 15.07 -6.96 -6.32
C ILE A 46 16.29 -6.40 -7.08
N THR A 47 16.29 -5.09 -7.33
CA THR A 47 17.37 -4.40 -8.05
C THR A 47 18.47 -3.88 -7.13
N SER A 48 18.12 -3.49 -5.90
CA SER A 48 19.05 -2.99 -4.88
C SER A 48 18.44 -3.10 -3.49
N LEU A 49 19.30 -3.18 -2.47
CA LEU A 49 18.90 -3.14 -1.07
C LEU A 49 19.83 -2.18 -0.31
N GLU A 50 19.23 -1.24 0.41
CA GLU A 50 19.93 -0.27 1.25
C GLU A 50 19.45 -0.45 2.69
N ASP A 51 20.38 -0.51 3.63
CA ASP A 51 20.06 -0.60 5.06
C ASP A 51 19.89 0.80 5.65
N VAL A 52 18.63 1.19 5.85
CA VAL A 52 18.22 2.46 6.49
C VAL A 52 17.79 2.25 7.95
N THR A 53 18.09 1.09 8.56
CA THR A 53 17.57 0.74 9.89
C THR A 53 17.97 1.75 10.96
N ALA A 54 19.23 2.18 10.96
CA ALA A 54 19.74 3.16 11.93
C ALA A 54 19.09 4.53 11.75
N GLU A 55 18.80 4.94 10.51
CA GLU A 55 18.09 6.18 10.21
C GLU A 55 16.65 6.12 10.74
N MET A 56 15.95 5.02 10.47
CA MET A 56 14.58 4.82 10.95
C MET A 56 14.49 4.73 12.48
N GLN A 57 15.50 4.18 13.16
CA GLN A 57 15.58 4.20 14.62
C GLN A 57 15.70 5.64 15.15
N ARG A 58 16.57 6.47 14.54
CA ARG A 58 16.70 7.89 14.93
C ARG A 58 15.40 8.66 14.73
N ILE A 59 14.73 8.48 13.58
CA ILE A 59 13.44 9.14 13.31
C ILE A 59 12.37 8.67 14.30
N ARG A 60 12.33 7.37 14.61
CA ARG A 60 11.42 6.82 15.62
C ARG A 60 11.63 7.47 16.99
N ASP A 61 12.87 7.61 17.43
CA ASP A 61 13.18 8.20 18.73
C ASP A 61 12.86 9.71 18.72
N LEU A 62 13.17 10.41 17.63
CA LEU A 62 12.77 11.82 17.42
C LEU A 62 11.25 12.00 17.45
N ALA A 63 10.48 11.06 16.91
CA ALA A 63 9.02 11.13 16.92
C ALA A 63 8.41 11.07 18.33
N VAL A 64 9.13 10.52 19.32
CA VAL A 64 8.73 10.55 20.73
C VAL A 64 8.90 11.96 21.33
N GLU A 65 9.91 12.70 20.87
CA GLU A 65 10.26 14.03 21.37
C GLU A 65 9.50 15.15 20.63
N SER A 66 9.48 15.07 19.30
CA SER A 66 8.81 16.01 18.40
C SER A 66 8.31 15.28 17.14
N PRO A 67 6.99 14.99 17.08
CA PRO A 67 6.36 14.41 15.90
C PRO A 67 6.57 15.24 14.62
N GLU A 68 6.52 16.57 14.73
CA GLU A 68 6.66 17.48 13.60
C GLU A 68 8.09 17.46 13.03
N ALA A 69 9.10 17.39 13.90
CA ALA A 69 10.49 17.27 13.47
C ALA A 69 10.75 15.91 12.82
N ALA A 70 10.18 14.84 13.35
CA ALA A 70 10.28 13.51 12.75
C ALA A 70 9.59 13.45 11.36
N GLU A 71 8.42 14.08 11.21
CA GLU A 71 7.71 14.14 9.93
C GLU A 71 8.50 14.92 8.87
N ALA A 72 9.27 15.93 9.27
CA ALA A 72 10.14 16.69 8.36
C ALA A 72 11.34 15.88 7.83
N GLU A 73 11.79 14.86 8.58
CA GLU A 73 12.89 13.96 8.20
C GLU A 73 12.42 12.78 7.33
N LEU A 74 11.10 12.50 7.27
CA LEU A 74 10.59 11.40 6.45
C LEU A 74 10.77 11.68 4.94
N PRO A 75 11.14 10.65 4.16
CA PRO A 75 11.11 10.75 2.71
C PRO A 75 9.70 11.12 2.21
N ARG A 76 9.63 12.10 1.30
CA ARG A 76 8.34 12.50 0.71
C ARG A 76 7.79 11.38 -0.18
N GLU A 77 6.65 10.82 0.20
CA GLU A 77 5.90 9.89 -0.66
C GLU A 77 5.49 10.58 -1.97
N ARG A 78 5.67 9.88 -3.09
CA ARG A 78 5.28 10.35 -4.42
C ARG A 78 4.45 9.26 -5.10
N PRO A 79 3.31 9.59 -5.73
CA PRO A 79 2.57 8.63 -6.52
C PRO A 79 3.47 8.00 -7.58
N TYR A 80 3.40 6.67 -7.71
CA TYR A 80 4.15 5.97 -8.76
C TYR A 80 3.59 6.40 -10.13
N PRO A 81 4.44 6.85 -11.06
CA PRO A 81 3.99 7.26 -12.39
C PRO A 81 3.45 6.06 -13.15
N ILE A 82 2.19 6.13 -13.57
CA ILE A 82 1.56 5.14 -14.43
C ILE A 82 1.09 5.81 -15.71
N THR A 83 1.27 5.15 -16.85
CA THR A 83 0.73 5.60 -18.13
C THR A 83 -0.78 5.39 -18.17
N ASP A 84 -1.50 6.13 -19.01
CA ASP A 84 -2.94 5.96 -19.19
C ASP A 84 -3.32 4.55 -19.64
N GLU A 85 -2.49 3.94 -20.49
CA GLU A 85 -2.65 2.55 -20.94
C GLU A 85 -2.55 1.56 -19.77
N LEU A 86 -1.51 1.70 -18.93
CA LEU A 86 -1.33 0.84 -17.76
C LEU A 86 -2.46 1.06 -16.75
N ALA A 87 -2.86 2.32 -16.54
CA ALA A 87 -3.97 2.68 -15.66
C ALA A 87 -5.28 2.01 -16.11
N ALA A 88 -5.57 2.02 -17.42
CA ALA A 88 -6.73 1.33 -17.99
C ALA A 88 -6.64 -0.20 -17.78
N GLN A 89 -5.45 -0.78 -17.94
CA GLN A 89 -5.24 -2.22 -17.79
C GLN A 89 -5.45 -2.72 -16.35
N ILE A 90 -5.02 -1.94 -15.35
CA ILE A 90 -5.13 -2.31 -13.93
C ILE A 90 -6.35 -1.67 -13.23
N ALA A 91 -7.19 -0.95 -13.99
CA ALA A 91 -8.31 -0.16 -13.48
C ALA A 91 -7.90 0.83 -12.36
N ALA A 92 -6.74 1.46 -12.51
CA ALA A 92 -6.30 2.55 -11.65
C ALA A 92 -6.81 3.91 -12.14
N THR A 93 -6.90 4.87 -11.23
CA THR A 93 -7.06 6.28 -11.60
C THR A 93 -5.75 6.75 -12.25
N ALA A 94 -5.84 7.44 -13.39
CA ALA A 94 -4.67 8.00 -14.07
C ALA A 94 -3.81 8.83 -13.10
N GLY A 95 -2.51 8.53 -13.07
CA GLY A 95 -1.54 9.24 -12.23
C GLY A 95 -1.14 10.57 -12.85
N ALA A 96 -0.50 11.45 -12.06
CA ALA A 96 0.11 12.66 -12.58
C ALA A 96 1.14 12.31 -13.70
N PRO A 97 1.26 13.12 -14.76
CA PRO A 97 2.11 12.81 -15.90
C PRO A 97 3.57 12.64 -15.46
N ILE A 98 4.22 11.64 -16.04
CA ILE A 98 5.64 11.35 -15.83
C ILE A 98 6.43 12.54 -16.38
N GLN A 99 7.10 13.32 -15.52
CA GLN A 99 8.07 14.31 -16.00
C GLN A 99 9.24 13.53 -16.58
N THR A 100 9.38 13.58 -17.90
CA THR A 100 10.51 12.99 -18.66
C THR A 100 11.71 13.93 -18.60
#